data_AF-A0A961PLV6-F1
#
_entry.id   AF-A0A961PLV6-F1
#
_cell.length_a   1.000
_cell.length_b   1.000
_cell.length_c   1.000
_cell.angle_alpha   90.00
_cell.angle_beta   90.00
_cell.angle_gamma   90.00
#
_symmetry.space_group_name_H-M   'P 1'
#
loop_
_entity.id
_entity.type
_entity.pdbx_description
1 polymer ?
#
loop_
_entity_poly.entity_id
_entity_poly.type
_entity_poly.pdbx_seq_one_letter_code
_entity_poly.pdbx_strand_id
1 'polypeptide(L)'
;MNRDQRLYDLVQILRDGRLHTAGELAGAMGVSTRTIWRDMAVMAATGIPVEGERGLGYILRAPLVLPPTTLTPDEATVLGEALRQIAEDAAHPRTRAARTLLYKIATLLPQAGIAPE
;
A
#
# COMPACT_ATOMS: atom_id res chain seq x y z
N MET A 1 -9.40 -26.29 -10.33
CA MET A 1 -8.39 -25.78 -9.38
C MET A 1 -9.00 -25.67 -7.98
N ASN A 2 -8.27 -26.10 -6.94
CA ASN A 2 -8.70 -25.95 -5.55
C ASN A 2 -8.80 -24.45 -5.17
N ARG A 3 -9.76 -24.07 -4.34
CA ARG A 3 -10.00 -22.68 -3.91
C ARG A 3 -8.83 -22.11 -3.13
N ASP A 4 -8.28 -22.86 -2.18
CA ASP A 4 -7.21 -22.34 -1.31
C ASP A 4 -5.92 -22.08 -2.10
N GLN A 5 -5.59 -23.00 -3.01
CA GLN A 5 -4.49 -22.81 -3.95
C GLN A 5 -4.70 -21.56 -4.82
N ARG A 6 -5.91 -21.36 -5.34
CA ARG A 6 -6.24 -20.18 -6.15
C ARG A 6 -6.09 -18.87 -5.37
N LEU A 7 -6.55 -18.83 -4.13
CA LEU A 7 -6.41 -17.64 -3.29
C LEU A 7 -4.94 -17.34 -3.00
N TYR A 8 -4.14 -18.38 -2.73
CA TYR A 8 -2.69 -18.23 -2.57
C TYR A 8 -2.03 -17.67 -3.84
N ASP A 9 -2.34 -18.24 -5.00
CA ASP A 9 -1.76 -17.82 -6.28
C ASP A 9 -2.17 -16.37 -6.64
N LEU A 10 -3.41 -15.98 -6.37
CA LEU A 10 -3.88 -14.60 -6.54
C LEU A 10 -3.09 -13.61 -5.66
N VAL A 11 -2.80 -13.98 -4.41
CA VAL A 11 -1.93 -13.14 -3.54
C VAL A 11 -0.55 -13.00 -4.15
N GLN A 12 0.04 -14.07 -4.69
CA GLN A 12 1.37 -13.99 -5.30
C GLN A 12 1.40 -13.06 -6.52
N ILE A 13 0.39 -13.13 -7.39
CA ILE A 13 0.30 -12.24 -8.57
C ILE A 13 0.16 -10.79 -8.14
N LEU A 14 -0.74 -10.49 -7.20
CA LEU A 14 -1.00 -9.11 -6.77
C LEU A 14 0.13 -8.52 -5.91
N ARG A 15 1.10 -9.33 -5.47
CA ARG A 15 2.21 -8.91 -4.60
C ARG A 15 3.19 -7.96 -5.28
N ASP A 16 3.18 -7.93 -6.61
CA ASP A 16 3.99 -6.99 -7.38
C ASP A 16 3.55 -5.52 -7.22
N GLY A 17 2.41 -5.28 -6.57
CA GLY A 17 1.86 -3.94 -6.34
C GLY A 17 1.39 -3.26 -7.62
N ARG A 18 1.15 -4.02 -8.70
CA ARG A 18 0.62 -3.51 -9.96
C ARG A 18 -0.89 -3.74 -10.02
N LEU A 19 -1.54 -3.00 -10.91
CA LEU A 19 -2.95 -3.19 -11.21
C LEU A 19 -3.11 -4.36 -12.18
N HIS A 20 -3.93 -5.34 -11.80
CA HIS A 20 -4.27 -6.51 -12.63
C HIS A 20 -5.77 -6.56 -12.87
N THR A 21 -6.20 -6.67 -14.12
CA THR A 21 -7.61 -6.77 -14.48
C THR A 21 -8.18 -8.14 -14.09
N ALA A 22 -9.49 -8.20 -13.86
CA ALA A 22 -10.18 -9.48 -13.60
C ALA A 22 -10.00 -10.49 -14.75
N GLY A 23 -9.84 -10.00 -15.99
CA GLY A 23 -9.63 -10.83 -17.18
C GLY A 23 -8.24 -11.46 -17.19
N GLU A 24 -7.19 -10.71 -16.87
CA GLU A 24 -5.83 -11.23 -16.77
C GLU A 24 -5.71 -12.29 -15.68
N LEU A 25 -6.27 -12.01 -14.50
CA LEU A 25 -6.30 -12.95 -13.38
C LEU A 25 -7.11 -14.22 -13.71
N ALA A 26 -8.25 -14.05 -14.39
CA ALA A 26 -9.07 -15.17 -14.86
C ALA A 26 -8.31 -16.05 -15.86
N GLY A 27 -7.60 -15.43 -16.82
CA GLY A 27 -6.79 -16.12 -17.81
C GLY A 27 -5.62 -16.89 -17.20
N ALA A 28 -4.89 -16.26 -16.27
CA ALA A 28 -3.77 -16.89 -15.57
C ALA A 28 -4.19 -18.13 -14.75
N MET A 29 -5.40 -18.09 -14.19
CA MET A 29 -5.93 -19.12 -13.30
C MET A 29 -6.84 -20.15 -14.02
N GLY A 30 -7.17 -19.93 -15.29
CA GLY A 30 -8.12 -20.78 -16.04
C GLY A 30 -9.54 -20.80 -15.44
N VAL A 31 -10.00 -19.67 -14.88
CA VAL A 31 -11.33 -19.54 -14.26
C VAL A 31 -12.12 -18.38 -14.84
N SER A 32 -13.41 -18.26 -14.48
CA SER A 32 -14.22 -17.11 -14.89
C SER A 32 -13.87 -15.84 -14.13
N THR A 33 -14.10 -14.68 -14.74
CA THR A 33 -14.00 -13.36 -14.08
C THR A 33 -14.93 -13.24 -12.87
N ARG A 34 -16.11 -13.88 -12.91
CA ARG A 34 -17.03 -13.97 -11.77
C ARG A 34 -16.41 -14.71 -10.58
N THR A 35 -15.59 -15.74 -10.84
CA THR A 35 -14.84 -16.46 -9.80
C THR A 35 -13.84 -15.51 -9.14
N ILE A 36 -13.07 -14.76 -9.94
CA ILE A 36 -12.14 -13.74 -9.45
C ILE A 36 -12.86 -12.72 -8.57
N TRP A 37 -13.99 -12.15 -9.01
CA TRP A 37 -14.74 -11.20 -8.19
C TRP A 37 -15.16 -11.76 -6.83
N ARG A 38 -15.56 -13.04 -6.79
CA ARG A 38 -15.90 -13.73 -5.54
C ARG A 38 -14.68 -13.94 -4.66
N ASP A 39 -13.56 -14.31 -5.24
CA ASP A 39 -12.32 -14.51 -4.51
C ASP A 39 -11.80 -13.19 -3.92
N MET A 40 -11.85 -12.08 -4.67
CA MET A 40 -11.49 -10.75 -4.17
C MET A 40 -12.35 -10.31 -2.99
N ALA A 41 -13.66 -10.56 -3.05
CA ALA A 41 -14.56 -10.28 -1.93
C ALA A 41 -14.22 -11.11 -0.69
N VAL A 42 -13.81 -12.37 -0.87
CA VAL A 42 -13.37 -13.25 0.21
C VAL A 42 -12.05 -12.77 0.81
N MET A 43 -11.07 -12.43 -0.04
CA MET A 43 -9.77 -11.92 0.39
C MET A 43 -9.92 -10.65 1.23
N ALA A 44 -10.75 -9.70 0.77
CA ALA A 44 -11.07 -8.48 1.49
C ALA A 44 -11.74 -8.78 2.85
N ALA A 45 -12.70 -9.71 2.88
CA ALA A 45 -13.37 -10.12 4.12
C ALA A 45 -12.42 -10.80 5.13
N THR A 46 -11.36 -11.45 4.66
CA THR A 46 -10.31 -12.06 5.50
C THR A 46 -9.21 -11.08 5.94
N GLY A 47 -9.32 -9.80 5.59
CA GLY A 47 -8.34 -8.76 5.97
C GLY A 47 -7.11 -8.66 5.06
N ILE A 48 -7.10 -9.34 3.91
CA ILE A 48 -6.08 -9.12 2.88
C ILE A 48 -6.36 -7.76 2.23
N PRO A 49 -5.39 -6.83 2.15
CA PRO A 49 -5.63 -5.47 1.66
C PRO A 49 -5.67 -5.42 0.12
N VAL A 50 -6.62 -6.14 -0.45
CA VAL A 50 -6.93 -6.06 -1.88
C VAL A 50 -7.89 -4.90 -2.10
N GLU A 51 -7.48 -3.97 -2.93
CA GLU A 51 -8.34 -2.90 -3.45
C GLU A 51 -8.64 -3.17 -4.91
N GLY A 52 -9.84 -2.81 -5.35
CA GLY A 52 -10.19 -2.91 -6.77
C GLY A 52 -11.68 -2.75 -7.05
N GLU A 53 -11.97 -2.33 -8.28
CA GLU A 53 -13.33 -2.11 -8.76
C GLU A 53 -13.56 -2.93 -10.04
N ARG A 54 -14.80 -3.41 -10.22
CA ARG A 54 -15.18 -4.15 -11.42
C ARG A 54 -14.96 -3.27 -12.64
N GLY A 55 -14.13 -3.74 -13.57
CA GLY A 55 -13.81 -3.01 -14.81
C GLY A 55 -12.53 -2.17 -14.74
N LEU A 56 -12.01 -1.88 -13.54
CA LEU A 56 -10.72 -1.18 -13.37
C LEU A 56 -9.57 -2.16 -13.05
N GLY A 57 -9.85 -3.19 -12.24
CA GLY A 57 -8.84 -4.18 -11.83
C GLY A 57 -8.62 -4.21 -10.33
N TYR A 58 -7.65 -5.01 -9.90
CA TYR A 58 -7.31 -5.32 -8.53
C TYR A 58 -5.82 -5.10 -8.26
N ILE A 59 -5.50 -4.63 -7.06
CA ILE A 59 -4.13 -4.37 -6.58
C ILE A 59 -4.06 -4.73 -5.10
N LEU A 60 -2.95 -5.31 -4.66
CA LEU A 60 -2.68 -5.52 -3.24
C LEU A 60 -1.93 -4.28 -2.70
N ARG A 61 -2.64 -3.40 -1.99
CA ARG A 61 -2.00 -2.30 -1.25
C ARG A 61 -1.61 -2.79 0.13
N ALA A 62 -0.55 -3.59 0.21
CA ALA A 62 0.08 -3.82 1.50
C ALA A 62 0.67 -2.49 2.03
N PRO A 63 0.42 -2.11 3.28
CA PRO A 63 1.16 -1.00 3.89
C PRO A 63 2.64 -1.35 3.87
N LEU A 64 3.48 -0.44 3.36
CA LEU A 64 4.93 -0.55 3.49
C LEU A 64 5.26 -0.46 4.99
N VAL A 65 5.69 -1.58 5.57
CA VAL A 65 6.20 -1.64 6.95
C VAL A 65 7.69 -1.42 6.89
N LEU A 66 8.15 -0.29 7.43
CA LEU A 66 9.58 -0.07 7.61
C LEU A 66 10.04 -0.98 8.77
N PRO A 67 11.14 -1.74 8.62
CA PRO A 67 11.75 -2.40 9.75
C PRO A 67 12.17 -1.36 10.80
N PRO A 68 12.39 -1.74 12.07
CA PRO A 68 12.92 -0.83 13.07
C PRO A 68 14.18 -0.14 12.54
N THR A 69 14.06 1.16 12.27
CA THR A 69 15.10 1.98 11.64
C THR A 69 15.42 3.12 12.58
N THR A 70 16.69 3.22 12.95
CA THR A 70 17.19 4.35 13.73
C THR A 70 17.55 5.48 12.77
N LEU A 71 17.08 6.69 13.06
CA LEU A 71 17.49 7.90 12.37
C LEU A 71 18.37 8.72 13.31
N THR A 72 19.41 9.33 12.77
CA THR A 72 20.12 10.41 13.46
C THR A 72 19.25 11.68 13.51
N PRO A 73 19.54 12.63 14.42
CA PRO A 73 18.82 13.91 14.46
C PRO A 73 18.85 14.65 13.12
N ASP A 74 19.98 14.64 12.43
CA ASP A 74 20.14 15.32 11.13
C ASP A 74 19.30 14.64 10.02
N GLU A 75 19.32 13.31 9.96
CA GLU A 75 18.48 12.55 9.01
C GLU A 75 16.98 12.77 9.26
N ALA A 76 16.56 12.89 10.53
CA ALA A 76 15.19 13.20 10.88
C ALA A 76 14.78 14.61 10.44
N THR A 77 15.65 15.61 10.64
CA THR A 77 15.44 16.99 10.20
C THR A 77 15.31 17.06 8.69
N VAL A 78 16.27 16.51 7.94
CA VAL A 78 16.26 16.47 6.48
C VAL A 78 15.00 15.80 5.95
N LEU A 79 14.59 14.69 6.55
CA LEU A 79 13.36 13.99 6.18
C LEU A 79 12.12 14.86 6.42
N GLY A 80 12.06 15.56 7.56
CA GLY A 80 10.96 16.48 7.89
C GLY A 80 10.86 17.66 6.90
N GLU A 81 11.99 18.28 6.56
CA GLU A 81 12.06 19.39 5.61
C GLU A 81 11.62 18.99 4.21
N ALA A 82 12.15 17.88 3.70
CA ALA A 82 11.79 17.35 2.38
C ALA A 82 10.29 17.04 2.27
N LEU A 83 9.71 16.45 3.34
CA LEU A 83 8.27 16.16 3.38
C LEU A 83 7.43 17.42 3.49
N ARG A 84 7.89 18.44 4.21
CA ARG A 84 7.19 19.73 4.34
C ARG A 84 7.12 20.44 3.00
N GLN A 85 8.22 20.48 2.26
CA GLN A 85 8.27 21.06 0.90
C GLN A 85 7.22 20.42 -0.03
N ILE A 86 7.09 19.09 -0.01
CA ILE A 86 6.10 18.36 -0.83
C ILE A 86 4.66 18.58 -0.31
N ALA A 87 4.49 18.75 1.01
CA ALA A 87 3.18 18.93 1.64
C ALA A 87 2.59 20.34 1.43
N GLU A 88 3.44 21.34 1.19
CA GLU A 88 3.07 22.74 0.92
C GLU A 88 2.70 22.97 -0.55
N ASP A 89 3.30 22.23 -1.49
CA ASP A 89 2.89 22.24 -2.89
C ASP A 89 1.56 21.47 -3.06
N ALA A 90 0.44 22.19 -3.15
CA ALA A 90 -0.89 21.60 -3.34
C ALA A 90 -1.11 20.96 -4.72
N ALA A 91 -0.30 21.31 -5.72
CA ALA A 91 -0.37 20.73 -7.06
C ALA A 91 0.45 19.44 -7.19
N HIS A 92 1.31 19.15 -6.21
CA HIS A 92 2.14 17.96 -6.24
C HIS A 92 1.30 16.67 -6.14
N PRO A 93 1.51 15.66 -7.00
CA PRO A 93 0.69 14.43 -6.99
C PRO A 93 0.80 13.61 -5.68
N ARG A 94 1.79 13.94 -4.82
CA ARG A 94 2.06 13.24 -3.55
C ARG A 94 1.78 14.08 -2.30
N THR A 95 1.19 15.27 -2.41
CA THR A 95 0.94 16.18 -1.27
C THR A 95 0.21 15.49 -0.12
N ARG A 96 -0.84 14.72 -0.43
CA ARG A 96 -1.61 13.98 0.58
C ARG A 96 -0.74 12.95 1.32
N ALA A 97 0.08 12.20 0.59
CA ALA A 97 0.97 11.20 1.16
C ALA A 97 2.05 11.86 2.04
N ALA A 98 2.62 12.98 1.59
CA ALA A 98 3.61 13.75 2.34
C ALA A 98 3.03 14.27 3.66
N ARG A 99 1.81 14.83 3.66
CA ARG A 99 1.12 15.28 4.88
C ARG A 99 0.89 14.14 5.87
N THR A 100 0.42 13.00 5.39
CA THR A 100 0.21 11.81 6.24
C THR A 100 1.52 11.28 6.82
N LEU A 101 2.60 11.26 6.05
CA LEU A 101 3.90 10.79 6.52
C LEU A 101 4.53 11.78 7.51
N LEU A 102 4.43 13.08 7.26
CA LEU A 102 4.90 14.13 8.16
C LEU A 102 4.19 14.07 9.51
N TYR A 103 2.88 13.82 9.54
CA TYR A 103 2.14 13.58 10.79
C TYR A 103 2.68 12.36 11.55
N LYS A 104 2.91 11.24 10.86
CA LYS A 104 3.46 10.01 11.48
C LYS A 104 4.85 10.25 12.08
N ILE A 105 5.73 10.93 11.35
CA ILE A 105 7.10 11.21 11.81
C ILE A 105 7.10 12.21 12.97
N ALA A 106 6.33 13.29 12.87
CA ALA A 106 6.21 14.29 13.95
C ALA A 106 5.65 13.69 15.24
N THR A 107 4.81 12.66 15.16
CA THR A 107 4.29 11.96 16.34
C THR A 107 5.32 11.00 16.96
N LEU A 108 6.27 10.50 16.16
CA LEU A 108 7.29 9.54 16.59
C LEU A 108 8.59 10.22 17.05
N LEU A 109 8.93 11.41 16.54
CA LEU A 109 10.17 12.13 16.89
C LEU A 109 10.32 12.47 18.39
N PRO A 110 9.27 12.96 19.10
CA PRO A 110 9.34 13.21 20.53
C PRO A 110 9.63 11.94 21.34
N GLN A 111 9.24 10.76 20.83
CA GLN A 111 9.48 9.47 21.48
C GLN A 111 10.93 9.00 21.30
N ALA A 112 11.65 9.54 20.32
CA ALA A 112 13.06 9.25 20.04
C ALA A 112 14.04 10.20 20.75
N GLY A 113 13.55 11.17 21.54
CA GLY A 113 14.38 12.13 22.27
C GLY A 113 14.95 13.26 21.40
N ILE A 114 14.45 13.42 20.18
CA ILE A 114 14.82 14.51 19.27
C ILE A 114 13.75 15.59 19.42
N ALA A 115 14.11 16.72 20.03
CA ALA A 115 13.24 17.89 20.09
C ALA A 115 13.25 18.60 18.72
N PRO A 116 12.10 19.02 18.18
CA PRO A 116 12.10 19.99 17.10
C PRO A 116 12.59 21.33 17.67
N GLU A 117 13.67 21.87 17.12
CA GLU A 117 13.99 23.29 17.27
C GLU A 117 13.02 24.15 16.42
#